data_AF-A0A935CPN9-F1
#
_entry.id   AF-A0A935CPN9-F1
#
_cell.length_a   1.000
_cell.length_b   1.000
_cell.length_c   1.000
_cell.angle_alpha   90.00
_cell.angle_beta   90.00
_cell.angle_gamma   90.00
#
_symmetry.space_group_name_H-M   'P 1'
#
loop_
_entity.id
_entity.type
_entity.pdbx_description
1 polymer ?
#
loop_
_entity_poly.entity_id
_entity_poly.type
_entity_poly.pdbx_seq_one_letter_code
_entity_poly.pdbx_strand_id
1 'polypeptide(L)'
;MSVKYARPAAAHVEPATPSWPNNATFWRNQRVTVTGGAGFLGSFVVDKLRAHGAAPLPPNSGGDLVQREAALTLLHDARPDLIIHLAARVAVRVRGWAAADD
;
A
#
# COMPACT_ATOMS: atom_id res chain seq x y z
N MET A 1 18.97 -51.67 -17.44
CA MET A 1 18.80 -50.69 -18.53
C MET A 1 18.16 -49.45 -17.94
N SER A 2 18.92 -48.38 -17.72
CA SER A 2 18.40 -47.12 -17.16
C SER A 2 18.48 -46.04 -18.24
N VAL A 3 17.33 -45.64 -18.76
CA VAL A 3 17.24 -44.50 -19.68
C VAL A 3 17.43 -43.24 -18.85
N LYS A 4 18.59 -42.59 -18.98
CA LYS A 4 18.81 -41.25 -18.41
C LYS A 4 18.14 -40.24 -19.33
N TYR A 5 17.07 -39.61 -18.85
CA TYR A 5 16.48 -38.46 -19.52
C TYR A 5 17.41 -37.25 -19.31
N ALA A 6 18.09 -36.79 -20.35
CA ALA A 6 18.86 -35.55 -20.30
C ALA A 6 17.87 -34.37 -20.40
N ARG A 7 17.79 -33.54 -19.35
CA ARG A 7 17.12 -32.23 -19.43
C ARG A 7 17.87 -31.39 -20.47
N PRO A 8 17.24 -30.90 -21.55
CA PRO A 8 17.87 -29.88 -22.36
C PRO A 8 18.11 -28.65 -21.48
N ALA A 9 19.29 -28.04 -21.62
CA ALA A 9 19.59 -26.76 -20.98
C ALA A 9 18.63 -25.73 -21.58
N ALA A 10 17.55 -25.43 -20.86
CA ALA A 10 16.71 -24.29 -21.18
C ALA A 10 17.62 -23.06 -21.14
N ALA A 11 17.78 -22.39 -22.27
CA ALA A 11 18.45 -21.10 -22.34
C ALA A 11 17.87 -20.20 -21.26
N HIS A 12 18.72 -19.61 -20.43
CA HIS A 12 18.31 -18.62 -19.44
C HIS A 12 17.83 -17.39 -20.22
N VAL A 13 16.53 -17.33 -20.50
CA VAL A 13 15.89 -16.11 -20.96
C VAL A 13 15.81 -15.21 -19.73
N GLU A 14 16.72 -14.24 -19.62
CA GLU A 14 16.57 -13.12 -18.70
C GLU A 14 15.14 -12.58 -18.89
N PRO A 15 14.27 -12.61 -17.87
CA PRO A 15 12.94 -12.04 -18.02
C PRO A 15 13.15 -10.56 -18.39
N ALA A 16 12.52 -10.13 -19.50
CA ALA A 16 12.51 -8.73 -19.88
C ALA A 16 12.16 -7.92 -18.63
N THR A 17 13.04 -6.99 -18.24
CA THR A 17 12.80 -6.14 -17.07
C THR A 17 11.44 -5.50 -17.28
N PRO A 18 10.45 -5.73 -16.39
CA PRO A 18 9.13 -5.16 -16.58
C PRO A 18 9.30 -3.64 -16.66
N SER A 19 8.91 -3.05 -17.79
CA SER A 19 8.91 -1.62 -17.95
C SER A 19 7.82 -1.08 -17.03
N TRP A 20 8.24 -0.53 -15.89
CA TRP A 20 7.32 0.11 -14.97
C TRP A 20 6.65 1.29 -15.69
N PRO A 21 5.32 1.46 -15.52
CA PRO A 21 4.63 2.59 -16.10
C PRO A 21 5.25 3.90 -15.60
N ASN A 22 5.30 4.91 -16.47
CA ASN A 22 5.81 6.22 -16.10
C ASN A 22 5.03 6.76 -14.89
N ASN A 23 5.75 7.18 -13.85
CA ASN A 23 5.13 7.61 -12.59
C ASN A 23 4.16 8.77 -12.78
N ALA A 24 4.53 9.78 -13.56
CA ALA A 24 3.78 11.01 -13.74
C ALA A 24 2.48 10.79 -14.54
N THR A 25 2.43 9.78 -15.41
CA THR A 25 1.21 9.42 -16.14
C THR A 25 0.34 8.42 -15.41
N PHE A 26 0.94 7.48 -14.66
CA PHE A 26 0.19 6.44 -13.95
C PHE A 26 -0.79 7.01 -12.92
N TRP A 27 -0.35 7.99 -12.12
CA TRP A 27 -1.13 8.50 -10.98
C TRP A 27 -2.28 9.44 -11.38
N ARG A 28 -2.18 10.15 -12.51
CA ARG A 28 -3.13 11.22 -12.89
C ARG A 28 -4.57 10.76 -13.11
N ASN A 29 -4.77 9.51 -13.53
CA ASN A 29 -6.08 8.99 -13.92
C ASN A 29 -6.66 8.00 -12.91
N GLN A 30 -6.07 7.87 -11.72
CA GLN A 30 -6.46 6.88 -10.72
C GLN A 30 -7.21 7.54 -9.57
N ARG A 31 -8.34 6.94 -9.17
CA ARG A 31 -9.03 7.23 -7.91
C ARG A 31 -8.31 6.48 -6.80
N VAL A 32 -7.35 7.16 -6.16
CA VAL A 32 -6.53 6.58 -5.09
C VAL A 32 -7.15 6.91 -3.74
N THR A 33 -7.52 5.89 -2.97
CA THR A 33 -7.96 6.07 -1.57
C THR A 33 -6.80 5.73 -0.63
N VAL A 34 -6.45 6.65 0.27
CA VAL A 34 -5.37 6.45 1.26
C VAL A 34 -5.96 6.38 2.67
N THR A 35 -6.11 5.17 3.23
CA THR A 35 -6.54 5.05 4.63
C THR A 35 -5.39 5.47 5.55
N GLY A 36 -5.69 6.14 6.66
CA GLY A 36 -4.64 6.70 7.52
C GLY A 36 -3.81 7.81 6.85
N GLY A 37 -4.30 8.41 5.76
CA GLY A 37 -3.60 9.45 4.98
C GLY A 37 -3.28 10.74 5.75
N ALA A 38 -3.91 10.98 6.90
CA ALA A 38 -3.57 12.08 7.80
C ALA A 38 -2.57 11.69 8.92
N GLY A 39 -2.20 10.41 9.01
CA GLY A 39 -1.25 9.91 10.00
C GLY A 39 0.20 10.19 9.64
N PHE A 40 1.12 9.75 10.50
CA PHE A 40 2.56 9.97 10.36
C PHE A 40 3.09 9.70 8.95
N LEU A 41 3.04 8.46 8.47
CA LEU A 41 3.51 8.11 7.12
C LEU A 41 2.51 8.52 6.03
N GLY A 42 1.21 8.45 6.33
CA GLY A 42 0.15 8.70 5.36
C GLY A 42 0.21 10.10 4.76
N SER A 43 0.53 11.12 5.59
CA SER A 43 0.62 12.51 5.16
C SER A 43 1.63 12.71 4.03
N PHE A 44 2.84 12.17 4.18
CA PHE A 44 3.88 12.22 3.16
C PHE A 44 3.50 11.49 1.86
N VAL A 45 2.76 10.37 1.97
CA VAL A 45 2.28 9.63 0.80
C VAL A 45 1.24 10.46 0.04
N VAL A 46 0.29 11.08 0.75
CA VAL A 46 -0.71 11.97 0.16
C VAL A 46 -0.04 13.14 -0.56
N ASP A 47 0.96 13.76 0.03
CA ASP A 47 1.68 14.88 -0.59
C ASP A 47 2.43 14.45 -1.86
N LYS A 48 3.07 13.28 -1.86
CA LYS A 48 3.72 12.74 -3.07
C LYS A 48 2.70 12.41 -4.16
N LEU A 49 1.56 11.82 -3.81
CA LEU A 49 0.50 11.53 -4.78
C LEU A 49 -0.01 12.81 -5.45
N ARG A 50 -0.24 13.87 -4.66
CA ARG A 50 -0.61 15.20 -5.17
C ARG A 50 0.47 15.77 -6.09
N ALA A 51 1.74 15.66 -5.71
CA ALA A 51 2.86 16.11 -6.55
C ALA A 51 2.94 15.34 -7.89
N HIS A 52 2.48 14.09 -7.92
CA HIS A 52 2.36 13.29 -9.15
C HIS A 52 1.05 13.50 -9.92
N GLY A 53 0.19 14.44 -9.48
CA GLY A 53 -1.04 14.80 -10.16
C GLY A 53 -2.24 13.89 -9.85
N ALA A 54 -2.14 13.01 -8.84
CA ALA A 54 -3.30 12.32 -8.31
C ALA A 54 -4.12 13.24 -7.40
N ALA A 55 -5.43 13.00 -7.33
CA ALA A 55 -6.32 13.58 -6.34
C ALA A 55 -6.68 12.49 -5.31
N PRO A 56 -5.81 12.21 -4.32
CA PRO A 56 -6.08 11.16 -3.33
C PRO A 56 -7.33 11.51 -2.52
N LEU A 57 -8.26 10.57 -2.48
CA LEU A 57 -9.47 10.69 -1.68
C LEU A 57 -9.12 10.36 -0.22
N PRO A 58 -9.40 11.27 0.73
CA PRO A 58 -9.42 10.87 2.13
C PRO A 58 -10.49 9.77 2.29
N PRO A 59 -10.36 8.86 3.27
CA PRO A 59 -11.44 7.95 3.55
C PRO A 59 -12.65 8.79 3.99
N ASN A 60 -13.63 8.92 3.10
CA ASN A 60 -14.89 9.56 3.42
C ASN A 60 -15.71 8.57 4.24
N SER A 61 -15.71 8.78 5.55
CA SER A 61 -16.72 8.39 6.54
C SER A 61 -15.99 8.27 7.87
N GLY A 62 -16.43 9.02 8.88
CA GLY A 62 -15.86 9.00 10.22
C GLY A 62 -16.05 7.70 11.00
N GLY A 63 -16.10 6.55 10.31
CA GLY A 63 -16.23 5.22 10.89
C GLY A 63 -14.88 4.53 11.11
N ASP A 64 -14.86 3.55 12.01
CA ASP A 64 -13.71 2.68 12.22
C ASP A 64 -13.64 1.63 11.09
N LEU A 65 -12.57 1.66 10.28
CA LEU A 65 -12.38 0.74 9.16
C LEU A 65 -12.12 -0.72 9.59
N VAL A 66 -11.97 -0.99 10.89
CA VAL A 66 -12.05 -2.35 11.45
C VAL A 66 -13.47 -2.91 11.30
N GLN A 67 -14.49 -2.04 11.33
CA GLN A 67 -15.88 -2.42 11.08
C GLN A 67 -16.11 -2.63 9.59
N ARG A 68 -16.66 -3.79 9.25
CA ARG A 68 -16.89 -4.21 7.87
C ARG A 68 -17.80 -3.23 7.13
N GLU A 69 -18.81 -2.72 7.80
CA GLU A 69 -19.81 -1.81 7.24
C GLU A 69 -19.16 -0.48 6.83
N ALA A 70 -18.28 0.07 7.68
CA ALA A 70 -17.53 1.29 7.38
C ALA A 70 -16.60 1.09 6.17
N ALA A 71 -15.93 -0.07 6.08
CA ALA A 71 -15.11 -0.41 4.92
C ALA A 71 -15.95 -0.52 3.63
N LEU A 72 -17.14 -1.13 3.70
CA LEU A 72 -18.02 -1.24 2.53
C LEU A 72 -18.58 0.11 2.09
N THR A 73 -19.00 0.97 3.02
CA THR A 73 -19.42 2.34 2.71
C THR A 73 -18.30 3.12 2.04
N LEU A 74 -17.08 3.03 2.57
CA LEU A 74 -15.91 3.66 1.96
C LEU A 74 -15.70 3.19 0.50
N LEU A 75 -15.75 1.88 0.25
CA LEU A 75 -15.56 1.32 -1.09
C LEU A 75 -16.67 1.75 -2.05
N HIS A 76 -17.91 1.76 -1.57
CA HIS A 76 -19.07 2.18 -2.35
C HIS A 76 -18.99 3.66 -2.75
N ASP A 77 -18.65 4.53 -1.81
CA ASP A 77 -18.67 5.98 -2.01
C ASP A 77 -17.44 6.47 -2.78
N ALA A 78 -16.25 5.99 -2.41
CA ALA A 78 -15.00 6.43 -3.03
C ALA A 78 -14.73 5.74 -4.38
N ARG A 79 -15.29 4.55 -4.60
CA ARG A 79 -15.07 3.69 -5.77
C ARG A 79 -13.58 3.65 -6.20
N PRO A 80 -12.63 3.32 -5.32
CA PRO A 80 -11.21 3.45 -5.63
C PRO A 80 -10.77 2.51 -6.75
N ASP A 81 -9.87 2.98 -7.61
CA ASP A 81 -9.09 2.12 -8.53
C ASP A 81 -7.92 1.47 -7.78
N LEU A 82 -7.43 2.14 -6.73
CA LEU A 82 -6.31 1.70 -5.91
C LEU A 82 -6.49 2.15 -4.45
N ILE A 83 -6.14 1.26 -3.51
CA ILE A 83 -6.15 1.55 -2.08
C ILE A 83 -4.73 1.44 -1.54
N ILE A 84 -4.26 2.50 -0.89
CA ILE A 84 -3.06 2.47 -0.07
C ILE A 84 -3.51 2.43 1.39
N HIS A 85 -3.34 1.28 2.05
CA HIS A 85 -3.85 1.07 3.39
C HIS A 85 -2.78 1.38 4.45
N LEU A 86 -2.83 2.59 5.02
CA LEU A 86 -1.91 3.05 6.07
C LEU A 86 -2.61 3.33 7.40
N ALA A 87 -3.92 3.03 7.49
CA ALA A 87 -4.65 3.07 8.75
C ALA A 87 -4.17 1.92 9.65
N ALA A 88 -3.34 2.25 10.64
CA ALA A 88 -2.88 1.32 11.65
C ALA A 88 -2.67 2.05 12.98
N ARG A 89 -2.88 1.35 14.09
CA ARG A 89 -2.45 1.78 15.43
C ARG A 89 -1.17 1.03 15.77
N VAL A 90 -0.08 1.76 15.99
CA VAL A 90 1.21 1.17 16.35
C VAL A 90 1.55 1.61 17.77
N ALA A 91 1.85 0.66 18.64
CA ALA A 91 2.39 0.92 19.96
C ALA A 91 3.76 0.24 20.06
N VAL A 92 4.79 1.00 20.43
CA VAL A 92 6.12 0.47 20.69
C VAL A 92 6.28 0.31 22.20
N ARG A 93 6.59 -0.91 22.65
CA ARG A 93 7.09 -1.14 24.01
C ARG A 93 8.60 -0.99 24.01
N VAL A 94 9.10 0.03 24.70
CA VAL A 94 10.51 0.10 25.10
C VAL A 94 10.69 -0.67 26.41
N ARG A 95 11.54 -1.70 26.41
CA ARG A 95 12.05 -2.30 27.65
C ARG A 95 13.27 -1.50 28.09
N GLY A 96 13.22 -0.94 29.29
CA GLY A 96 14.38 -0.26 29.89
C GLY A 96 14.04 1.06 30.56
N TRP A 97 13.22 1.01 31.62
CA TRP A 97 13.36 1.88 32.79
C TRP A 97 12.70 1.12 33.92
N ALA A 98 13.49 0.38 34.71
CA ALA A 98 13.03 0.01 36.04
C ALA A 98 12.93 1.34 36.78
N ALA A 99 11.73 1.72 37.23
CA ALA A 99 11.61 2.76 38.22
C ALA A 99 12.59 2.40 39.34
N ALA A 100 13.60 3.24 39.54
CA ALA A 100 14.33 3.22 40.79
C ALA A 100 13.32 3.72 41.80
N ASP A 101 12.75 2.79 42.56
CA ASP A 101 11.96 3.11 43.73
C ASP A 101 12.95 3.44 44.86
N ASP A 102 12.80 4.64 45.44
CA ASP A 102 13.43 5.09 46.68
C ASP A 102 12.56 4.70 47.89
#